data_AF-A0A673B6Q8-F1
#
_entry.id   AF-A0A673B6Q8-F1
#
_cell.length_a   1.000
_cell.length_b   1.000
_cell.length_c   1.000
_cell.angle_alpha   90.00
_cell.angle_beta   90.00
_cell.angle_gamma   90.00
#
_symmetry.space_group_name_H-M   'P 1'
#
loop_
_entity.id
_entity.type
_entity.pdbx_description
1 polymer ?
#
loop_
_entity_poly.entity_id
_entity_poly.type
_entity_poly.pdbx_seq_one_letter_code
_entity_poly.pdbx_strand_id
1 'polypeptide(L)'
;LKCLVIFFLCCMLLCALYSRVKICPENKAVQAEIVDQHNVFRRDVQPTASNMLRMVSSNNTTMTNAMFGTHCQEHCPDRRTRYELGENLFYSSIPYTWTDVISAWHGEVAHYQYPNGSTNSQTVGHYTQVIWNSSYKVGCGVTLCPNDVYFYGCHYYRAGNFKRWPPYKAGPPCASCPDHCEDKLCTNPCPYINNFLNCPTLTAKYGCSNTHVYAWCPAACKCHDQIIPIH
;
A
#
# COMPACT_ATOMS: atom_id res chain seq x y z
N LEU A 1 27.56 -25.69 -10.33
CA LEU A 1 26.28 -26.36 -9.98
C LEU A 1 26.15 -26.73 -8.50
N LYS A 2 27.21 -27.17 -7.79
CA LYS A 2 27.10 -27.59 -6.36
C LYS A 2 26.90 -26.43 -5.36
N CYS A 3 27.40 -25.22 -5.62
CA CYS A 3 27.19 -24.07 -4.70
C CYS A 3 25.79 -23.43 -4.79
N LEU A 4 25.08 -23.56 -5.92
CA LEU A 4 23.77 -22.93 -6.11
C LEU A 4 22.66 -23.68 -5.34
N VAL A 5 22.85 -24.98 -5.12
CA VAL A 5 21.88 -25.86 -4.45
C VAL A 5 21.96 -25.72 -2.93
N ILE A 6 23.16 -25.47 -2.38
CA ILE A 6 23.38 -25.29 -0.93
C ILE A 6 22.76 -23.98 -0.42
N PHE A 7 22.76 -22.92 -1.24
CA PHE A 7 22.20 -21.62 -0.86
C PHE A 7 20.66 -21.63 -0.79
N PHE A 8 20.01 -22.31 -1.74
CA PHE A 8 18.55 -22.52 -1.72
C PHE A 8 18.11 -23.44 -0.56
N LEU A 9 18.91 -24.46 -0.23
CA LEU A 9 18.63 -25.34 0.91
C LEU A 9 18.79 -24.62 2.25
N CYS A 10 19.77 -23.73 2.41
CA CYS A 10 19.98 -23.00 3.67
C CYS A 10 18.84 -22.01 3.96
N CYS A 11 18.31 -21.33 2.94
CA CYS A 11 17.17 -20.43 3.05
C CYS A 11 15.86 -21.17 3.40
N MET A 12 15.68 -22.39 2.85
CA MET A 12 14.55 -23.27 3.16
C MET A 12 14.66 -23.92 4.56
N LEU A 13 15.87 -24.27 5.02
CA LEU A 13 16.10 -24.89 6.33
C LEU A 13 15.95 -23.90 7.50
N LEU A 14 16.27 -22.62 7.31
CA LEU A 14 16.01 -21.58 8.31
C LEU A 14 14.49 -21.33 8.49
N CYS A 15 13.71 -21.45 7.41
CA CYS A 15 12.25 -21.29 7.45
C CYS A 15 11.53 -22.52 8.05
N ALA A 16 12.09 -23.73 7.87
CA ALA A 16 11.49 -24.97 8.36
C ALA A 16 11.73 -25.27 9.85
N LEU A 17 12.77 -24.69 10.47
CA LEU A 17 13.21 -25.07 11.82
C LEU A 17 12.90 -24.03 12.92
N TYR A 18 12.52 -22.79 12.59
CA TYR A 18 12.19 -21.77 13.58
C TYR A 18 11.03 -20.86 13.13
N SER A 19 9.79 -21.32 13.32
CA SER A 19 8.67 -20.47 13.77
C SER A 19 7.41 -21.31 13.96
N ARG A 20 6.85 -21.33 15.18
CA ARG A 20 5.45 -21.77 15.38
C ARG A 20 4.44 -20.77 14.78
N VAL A 21 4.92 -19.59 14.38
CA VAL A 21 4.14 -18.48 13.82
C VAL A 21 4.46 -18.37 12.32
N LYS A 22 3.50 -18.69 11.45
CA LYS A 22 3.69 -18.57 10.00
C LYS A 22 3.66 -17.09 9.60
N ILE A 23 4.81 -16.45 9.54
CA ILE A 23 4.93 -15.00 9.21
C ILE A 23 5.50 -14.75 7.80
N CYS A 24 5.94 -15.79 7.11
CA CYS A 24 6.60 -15.68 5.81
C CYS A 24 5.58 -15.40 4.68
N PRO A 25 5.68 -14.26 3.97
CA PRO A 25 4.71 -13.83 2.97
C PRO A 25 4.79 -14.60 1.65
N GLU A 26 5.69 -15.58 1.49
CA GLU A 26 5.62 -16.59 0.44
C GLU A 26 4.41 -17.52 0.61
N ASN A 27 3.90 -17.63 1.84
CA ASN A 27 2.72 -18.41 2.17
C ASN A 27 1.44 -17.65 1.75
N LYS A 28 0.59 -18.30 0.94
CA LYS A 28 -0.67 -17.72 0.47
C LYS A 28 -1.65 -17.36 1.59
N ALA A 29 -1.64 -18.10 2.70
CA ALA A 29 -2.46 -17.77 3.87
C ALA A 29 -1.97 -16.48 4.55
N VAL A 30 -0.66 -16.24 4.58
CA VAL A 30 -0.08 -15.00 5.12
C VAL A 30 -0.37 -13.81 4.19
N GLN A 31 -0.27 -14.02 2.87
CA GLN A 31 -0.68 -12.99 1.90
C GLN A 31 -2.16 -12.62 2.06
N ALA A 32 -3.02 -13.62 2.30
CA ALA A 32 -4.43 -13.40 2.60
C ALA A 32 -4.62 -12.64 3.92
N GLU A 33 -3.96 -13.05 5.02
CA GLU A 33 -3.98 -12.35 6.31
C GLU A 33 -3.65 -10.86 6.16
N ILE A 34 -2.55 -10.55 5.44
CA ILE A 34 -2.13 -9.17 5.17
C ILE A 34 -3.24 -8.41 4.46
N VAL A 35 -3.73 -8.93 3.33
CA VAL A 35 -4.73 -8.25 2.49
C VAL A 35 -6.06 -8.08 3.24
N ASP A 36 -6.48 -9.11 3.96
CA ASP A 36 -7.74 -9.11 4.71
C ASP A 36 -7.69 -8.09 5.84
N GLN A 37 -6.59 -8.02 6.60
CA GLN A 37 -6.43 -7.04 7.67
C GLN A 37 -6.45 -5.60 7.14
N HIS A 38 -5.77 -5.32 6.03
CA HIS A 38 -5.85 -4.02 5.38
C HIS A 38 -7.30 -3.68 4.98
N ASN A 39 -7.99 -4.63 4.35
CA ASN A 39 -9.35 -4.41 3.89
C ASN A 39 -10.36 -4.28 5.03
N VAL A 40 -10.14 -4.90 6.20
CA VAL A 40 -10.95 -4.64 7.41
C VAL A 40 -10.86 -3.15 7.78
N PHE A 41 -9.64 -2.63 7.96
CA PHE A 41 -9.46 -1.23 8.33
C PHE A 41 -9.98 -0.25 7.27
N ARG A 42 -9.81 -0.57 5.99
CA ARG A 42 -10.27 0.26 4.87
C ARG A 42 -11.80 0.38 4.81
N ARG A 43 -12.54 -0.63 5.26
CA ARG A 43 -14.02 -0.65 5.31
C ARG A 43 -14.60 0.21 6.43
N ASP A 44 -13.86 0.33 7.52
CA ASP A 44 -14.34 0.92 8.78
C ASP A 44 -13.77 2.30 9.08
N VAL A 45 -13.15 2.94 8.08
CA VAL A 45 -12.64 4.32 8.21
C VAL A 45 -13.75 5.30 8.61
N GLN A 46 -13.37 6.29 9.41
CA GLN A 46 -14.23 7.40 9.82
C GLN A 46 -13.59 8.75 9.46
N PRO A 47 -14.32 9.66 8.76
CA PRO A 47 -15.63 9.44 8.14
C PRO A 47 -15.59 8.34 7.05
N THR A 48 -16.75 7.80 6.67
CA THR A 48 -16.81 6.76 5.63
C THR A 48 -16.25 7.26 4.30
N ALA A 49 -15.65 6.35 3.53
CA ALA A 49 -15.01 6.66 2.25
C ALA A 49 -15.90 6.26 1.06
N SER A 50 -16.09 7.17 0.09
CA SER A 50 -16.87 6.89 -1.12
C SER A 50 -16.08 6.19 -2.22
N ASN A 51 -14.76 6.22 -2.16
CA ASN A 51 -13.85 5.81 -3.24
C ASN A 51 -12.69 4.91 -2.79
N MET A 52 -12.84 4.22 -1.65
CA MET A 52 -11.79 3.35 -1.12
C MET A 52 -11.66 2.10 -1.98
N LEU A 53 -10.52 1.90 -2.66
CA LEU A 53 -10.32 0.67 -3.43
C LEU A 53 -10.07 -0.53 -2.52
N ARG A 54 -10.55 -1.70 -2.94
CA ARG A 54 -10.17 -2.99 -2.36
C ARG A 54 -8.71 -3.25 -2.64
N MET A 55 -7.98 -3.61 -1.59
CA MET A 55 -6.58 -4.01 -1.69
C MET A 55 -6.49 -5.48 -2.09
N VAL A 56 -5.49 -5.81 -2.92
CA VAL A 56 -5.16 -7.19 -3.31
C VAL A 56 -3.67 -7.44 -3.15
N SER A 57 -3.27 -8.72 -3.06
CA SER A 57 -1.85 -9.07 -3.02
C SER A 57 -1.20 -8.70 -4.36
N SER A 58 -0.01 -8.10 -4.30
CA SER A 58 0.83 -7.90 -5.48
C SER A 58 1.52 -9.22 -5.83
N ASN A 59 1.50 -9.56 -7.13
CA ASN A 59 2.34 -10.63 -7.68
C ASN A 59 3.72 -10.11 -8.12
N ASN A 60 3.97 -8.80 -7.99
CA ASN A 60 5.21 -8.21 -8.45
C ASN A 60 6.32 -8.52 -7.44
N THR A 61 7.21 -9.42 -7.85
CA THR A 61 8.37 -9.85 -7.06
C THR A 61 9.29 -8.70 -6.71
N THR A 62 9.28 -7.56 -7.40
CA THR A 62 10.10 -6.41 -7.01
C THR A 62 9.58 -5.70 -5.75
N MET A 63 8.26 -5.66 -5.53
CA MET A 63 7.67 -5.09 -4.31
C MET A 63 7.94 -5.95 -3.08
N THR A 64 7.97 -7.27 -3.25
CA THR A 64 8.32 -8.20 -2.18
C THR A 64 9.83 -8.27 -2.00
N ASN A 65 10.61 -8.45 -3.07
CA ASN A 65 12.06 -8.72 -3.02
C ASN A 65 12.92 -7.49 -2.73
N ALA A 66 12.46 -6.26 -2.99
CA ALA A 66 13.22 -5.04 -2.68
C ALA A 66 13.55 -4.90 -1.18
N MET A 67 12.75 -5.52 -0.31
CA MET A 67 13.01 -5.56 1.14
C MET A 67 14.13 -6.54 1.53
N PHE A 68 14.39 -7.56 0.70
CA PHE A 68 15.29 -8.68 1.01
C PHE A 68 16.72 -8.47 0.46
N GLY A 69 17.02 -7.28 -0.08
CA GLY A 69 18.34 -6.87 -0.55
C GLY A 69 19.33 -6.63 0.59
N THR A 70 19.75 -7.70 1.25
CA THR A 70 21.01 -7.86 2.00
C THR A 70 21.34 -7.01 3.24
N HIS A 71 20.76 -5.84 3.53
CA HIS A 71 21.40 -4.96 4.54
C HIS A 71 20.56 -4.42 5.69
N CYS A 72 19.35 -4.93 5.96
CA CYS A 72 18.53 -4.41 7.08
C CYS A 72 18.49 -2.87 7.09
N GLN A 73 18.54 -2.29 5.89
CA GLN A 73 18.77 -0.88 5.68
C GLN A 73 17.43 -0.16 5.63
N GLU A 74 17.41 1.01 6.25
CA GLU A 74 16.28 1.92 6.27
C GLU A 74 16.00 2.44 4.85
N HIS A 75 14.76 2.25 4.42
CA HIS A 75 14.14 2.78 3.20
C HIS A 75 14.75 2.36 1.86
N CYS A 76 13.87 2.06 0.88
CA CYS A 76 14.25 1.82 -0.50
C CYS A 76 15.12 2.99 -1.08
N PRO A 77 16.36 2.74 -1.52
CA PRO A 77 17.26 3.78 -2.00
C PRO A 77 16.84 4.35 -3.36
N ASP A 78 15.98 3.66 -4.12
CA ASP A 78 15.57 4.14 -5.43
C ASP A 78 14.49 5.23 -5.32
N ARG A 79 14.92 6.49 -5.47
CA ARG A 79 14.02 7.66 -5.55
C ARG A 79 13.09 7.61 -6.77
N ARG A 80 13.37 6.80 -7.79
CA ARG A 80 12.60 6.77 -9.04
C ARG A 80 11.29 6.00 -8.91
N THR A 81 11.18 5.06 -7.97
CA THR A 81 9.97 4.26 -7.72
C THR A 81 9.07 4.82 -6.62
N ARG A 82 9.51 5.85 -5.87
CA ARG A 82 8.77 6.43 -4.72
C ARG A 82 7.42 7.04 -5.06
N TYR A 83 7.22 7.50 -6.29
CA TYR A 83 5.92 8.02 -6.71
C TYR A 83 4.95 6.89 -7.11
N GLU A 84 5.48 5.70 -7.41
CA GLU A 84 4.68 4.54 -7.77
C GLU A 84 4.41 3.64 -6.56
N LEU A 85 5.32 3.60 -5.57
CA LEU A 85 5.23 2.72 -4.41
C LEU A 85 5.33 3.51 -3.09
N GLY A 86 4.38 3.30 -2.19
CA GLY A 86 4.47 3.69 -0.79
C GLY A 86 5.12 2.60 0.06
N GLU A 87 5.49 2.91 1.31
CA GLU A 87 6.18 1.97 2.21
C GLU A 87 5.77 2.19 3.67
N ASN A 88 5.50 1.09 4.37
CA ASN A 88 5.44 1.05 5.84
C ASN A 88 6.48 0.05 6.37
N LEU A 89 7.14 0.39 7.47
CA LEU A 89 8.19 -0.39 8.11
C LEU A 89 7.87 -0.66 9.59
N PHE A 90 8.34 -1.78 10.13
CA PHE A 90 8.16 -2.14 11.53
C PHE A 90 9.34 -2.99 12.04
N TYR A 91 9.78 -2.74 13.27
CA TYR A 91 10.92 -3.42 13.90
C TYR A 91 10.50 -4.05 15.22
N SER A 92 11.04 -5.23 15.52
CA SER A 92 10.82 -5.89 16.81
C SER A 92 11.96 -6.81 17.21
N SER A 93 12.12 -7.05 18.51
CA SER A 93 13.01 -8.09 19.05
C SER A 93 12.37 -9.49 19.08
N ILE A 94 11.07 -9.61 18.78
CA ILE A 94 10.34 -10.88 18.73
C ILE A 94 9.46 -10.95 17.46
N PRO A 95 9.10 -12.15 16.99
CA PRO A 95 8.21 -12.27 15.85
C PRO A 95 6.78 -11.87 16.23
N TYR A 96 6.10 -11.15 15.33
CA TYR A 96 4.71 -10.73 15.41
C TYR A 96 3.92 -11.25 14.20
N THR A 97 2.61 -11.46 14.36
CA THR A 97 1.74 -11.75 13.22
C THR A 97 1.62 -10.52 12.32
N TRP A 98 1.23 -10.70 11.06
CA TRP A 98 1.00 -9.56 10.19
C TRP A 98 -0.23 -8.77 10.63
N THR A 99 -1.24 -9.43 11.19
CA THR A 99 -2.35 -8.76 11.87
C THR A 99 -1.87 -7.78 12.93
N ASP A 100 -0.94 -8.18 13.81
CA ASP A 100 -0.40 -7.30 14.86
C ASP A 100 0.38 -6.12 14.27
N VAL A 101 1.25 -6.38 13.29
CA VAL A 101 2.06 -5.34 12.63
C VAL A 101 1.18 -4.30 11.94
N ILE A 102 0.19 -4.74 11.15
CA ILE A 102 -0.73 -3.83 10.44
C ILE A 102 -1.62 -3.08 11.43
N SER A 103 -2.02 -3.73 12.54
CA SER A 103 -2.79 -3.08 13.61
C SER A 103 -1.96 -2.01 14.33
N ALA A 104 -0.66 -2.23 14.52
CA ALA A 104 0.24 -1.22 15.07
C ALA A 104 0.35 0.02 14.16
N TRP A 105 0.51 -0.18 12.84
CA TRP A 105 0.45 0.91 11.87
C TRP A 105 -0.89 1.64 11.88
N HIS A 106 -2.00 0.90 11.94
CA HIS A 106 -3.33 1.47 12.02
C HIS A 106 -3.56 2.25 13.32
N GLY A 107 -2.91 1.86 14.43
CA GLY A 107 -3.04 2.49 15.74
C GLY A 107 -2.72 3.99 15.77
N GLU A 108 -1.96 4.50 14.81
CA GLU A 108 -1.74 5.94 14.64
C GLU A 108 -3.03 6.74 14.38
N VAL A 109 -4.15 6.07 14.06
CA VAL A 109 -5.49 6.68 14.00
C VAL A 109 -5.84 7.49 15.26
N ALA A 110 -5.31 7.10 16.43
CA ALA A 110 -5.49 7.81 17.69
C ALA A 110 -4.95 9.26 17.67
N HIS A 111 -4.11 9.60 16.68
CA HIS A 111 -3.49 10.90 16.50
C HIS A 111 -3.91 11.59 15.20
N TYR A 112 -4.84 10.98 14.45
CA TYR A 112 -5.28 11.47 13.16
C TYR A 112 -6.66 12.13 13.23
N GLN A 113 -6.85 13.25 12.53
CA GLN A 113 -8.15 13.82 12.26
C GLN A 113 -8.31 14.07 10.76
N TYR A 114 -9.39 13.54 10.18
CA TYR A 114 -9.74 13.79 8.79
C TYR A 114 -10.20 15.25 8.59
N PRO A 115 -9.84 15.94 7.50
CA PRO A 115 -8.83 15.57 6.49
C PRO A 115 -7.42 16.07 6.87
N ASN A 116 -7.28 16.73 8.02
CA ASN A 116 -6.18 17.64 8.35
C ASN A 116 -4.88 16.95 8.81
N GLY A 117 -4.88 15.62 9.01
CA GLY A 117 -3.67 14.87 9.36
C GLY A 117 -3.46 14.76 10.87
N SER A 118 -2.20 14.84 11.31
CA SER A 118 -1.83 14.70 12.73
C SER A 118 -2.40 15.84 13.59
N THR A 119 -2.99 15.51 14.73
CA THR A 119 -3.60 16.47 15.67
C THR A 119 -2.64 16.98 16.74
N ASN A 120 -1.52 16.28 16.95
CA ASN A 120 -0.60 16.50 18.06
C ASN A 120 0.88 16.35 17.64
N SER A 121 1.15 16.51 16.35
CA SER A 121 2.47 16.35 15.73
C SER A 121 3.07 14.94 15.82
N GLN A 122 2.31 13.93 16.26
CA GLN A 122 2.73 12.53 16.17
C GLN A 122 2.63 12.00 14.74
N THR A 123 3.39 10.94 14.45
CA THR A 123 3.38 10.26 13.16
C THR A 123 2.02 9.62 12.91
N VAL A 124 1.47 9.86 11.71
CA VAL A 124 0.20 9.27 11.24
C VAL A 124 0.35 8.65 9.84
N GLY A 125 1.58 8.61 9.32
CA GLY A 125 1.89 8.22 7.95
C GLY A 125 1.65 6.75 7.67
N HIS A 126 1.87 5.87 8.66
CA HIS A 126 1.61 4.45 8.47
C HIS A 126 0.10 4.20 8.39
N TYR A 127 -0.68 4.83 9.28
CA TYR A 127 -2.14 4.77 9.25
C TYR A 127 -2.68 5.30 7.92
N THR A 128 -2.29 6.52 7.51
CA THR A 128 -2.81 7.11 6.27
C THR A 128 -2.44 6.30 5.03
N GLN A 129 -1.31 5.59 5.04
CA GLN A 129 -0.95 4.67 3.95
C GLN A 129 -1.82 3.40 3.94
N VAL A 130 -2.12 2.80 5.10
CA VAL A 130 -3.02 1.63 5.19
C VAL A 130 -4.40 1.96 4.60
N ILE A 131 -4.89 3.17 4.86
CA ILE A 131 -6.20 3.66 4.40
C ILE A 131 -6.14 4.56 3.16
N TRP A 132 -5.05 4.54 2.39
CA TRP A 132 -4.94 5.37 1.19
C TRP A 132 -5.81 4.79 0.06
N ASN A 133 -6.75 5.56 -0.46
CA ASN A 133 -7.81 5.04 -1.34
C ASN A 133 -7.28 4.39 -2.61
N SER A 134 -6.18 4.92 -3.15
CA SER A 134 -5.62 4.52 -4.43
C SER A 134 -4.61 3.40 -4.30
N SER A 135 -4.11 3.11 -3.09
CA SER A 135 -3.17 2.04 -2.83
C SER A 135 -3.90 0.69 -2.82
N TYR A 136 -4.05 0.08 -4.00
CA TYR A 136 -4.91 -1.10 -4.20
C TYR A 136 -4.14 -2.41 -4.36
N LYS A 137 -2.80 -2.39 -4.38
CA LYS A 137 -2.00 -3.61 -4.25
C LYS A 137 -0.97 -3.46 -3.14
N VAL A 138 -0.74 -4.54 -2.39
CA VAL A 138 0.27 -4.58 -1.33
C VAL A 138 1.15 -5.81 -1.48
N GLY A 139 2.45 -5.65 -1.23
CA GLY A 139 3.41 -6.75 -1.12
C GLY A 139 4.28 -6.52 0.10
N CYS A 140 4.47 -7.54 0.92
CA CYS A 140 5.20 -7.40 2.19
C CYS A 140 6.33 -8.42 2.32
N GLY A 141 7.26 -8.13 3.22
CA GLY A 141 8.43 -8.93 3.53
C GLY A 141 8.79 -8.85 5.01
N VAL A 142 9.35 -9.93 5.55
CA VAL A 142 9.95 -9.95 6.88
C VAL A 142 11.31 -10.62 6.81
N THR A 143 12.31 -10.06 7.49
CA THR A 143 13.65 -10.63 7.61
C THR A 143 14.15 -10.56 9.05
N LEU A 144 14.95 -11.54 9.46
CA LEU A 144 15.69 -11.49 10.72
C LEU A 144 17.06 -10.84 10.48
N CYS A 145 17.26 -9.69 11.10
CA CYS A 145 18.46 -8.89 11.03
C CYS A 145 19.48 -9.29 12.12
N PRO A 146 20.75 -8.86 11.99
CA PRO A 146 21.72 -8.98 13.08
C PRO A 146 21.17 -8.43 14.40
N ASN A 147 21.62 -9.00 15.52
CA ASN A 147 21.13 -8.71 16.88
C ASN A 147 19.66 -9.13 17.13
N ASP A 148 19.20 -10.17 16.44
CA ASP A 148 17.87 -10.77 16.63
C ASP A 148 16.69 -9.79 16.42
N VAL A 149 16.87 -8.84 15.49
CA VAL A 149 15.82 -7.86 15.15
C VAL A 149 15.00 -8.36 13.97
N TYR A 150 13.70 -8.58 14.18
CA TYR A 150 12.75 -8.82 13.11
C TYR A 150 12.39 -7.50 12.43
N PHE A 151 12.62 -7.42 11.13
CA PHE A 151 12.31 -6.26 10.30
C PHE A 151 11.22 -6.61 9.30
N TYR A 152 10.09 -5.92 9.41
CA TYR A 152 8.91 -6.07 8.56
C TYR A 152 8.77 -4.84 7.68
N GLY A 153 8.23 -5.03 6.48
CA GLY A 153 7.65 -3.92 5.76
C GLY A 153 6.75 -4.33 4.62
N CYS A 154 5.94 -3.37 4.19
CA CYS A 154 5.00 -3.50 3.10
C CYS A 154 5.20 -2.37 2.10
N HIS A 155 5.23 -2.72 0.81
CA HIS A 155 5.12 -1.78 -0.30
C HIS A 155 3.69 -1.72 -0.82
N TYR A 156 3.25 -0.50 -1.12
CA TYR A 156 1.90 -0.19 -1.57
C TYR A 156 1.95 0.31 -3.00
N TYR A 157 1.36 -0.42 -3.95
CA TYR A 157 1.29 0.03 -5.33
C TYR A 157 0.29 1.17 -5.47
N ARG A 158 0.76 2.26 -6.09
CA ARG A 158 0.30 3.64 -5.92
C ARG A 158 0.67 4.15 -4.54
N ALA A 159 1.69 5.00 -4.50
CA ALA A 159 2.10 5.67 -3.28
C ALA A 159 0.95 6.49 -2.71
N GLY A 160 0.87 6.55 -1.39
CA GLY A 160 -0.03 7.44 -0.67
C GLY A 160 0.71 8.62 -0.04
N ASN A 161 0.06 9.22 0.97
CA ASN A 161 0.63 10.25 1.82
C ASN A 161 1.07 11.52 1.10
N PHE A 162 0.37 11.88 0.02
CA PHE A 162 0.63 13.13 -0.68
C PHE A 162 0.26 14.34 0.17
N LYS A 163 1.21 15.28 0.29
CA LYS A 163 1.09 16.43 1.18
C LYS A 163 -0.15 17.26 0.82
N ARG A 164 -0.98 17.58 1.83
CA ARG A 164 -2.25 18.34 1.72
C ARG A 164 -3.40 17.60 1.02
N TRP A 165 -3.26 16.31 0.72
CA TRP A 165 -4.33 15.50 0.19
C TRP A 165 -4.90 14.57 1.25
N PRO A 166 -6.24 14.45 1.35
CA PRO A 166 -6.85 13.48 2.23
C PRO A 166 -6.58 12.05 1.69
N PRO A 167 -6.52 11.04 2.57
CA PRO A 167 -6.26 9.66 2.17
C PRO A 167 -7.38 9.06 1.32
N TYR A 168 -8.60 9.59 1.40
CA TYR A 168 -9.76 9.18 0.62
C TYR A 168 -10.76 10.33 0.48
N LYS A 169 -11.79 10.15 -0.35
CA LYS A 169 -12.93 11.08 -0.44
C LYS A 169 -14.00 10.64 0.54
N ALA A 170 -14.32 11.49 1.52
CA ALA A 170 -15.42 11.24 2.45
C ALA A 170 -16.77 11.18 1.72
N GLY A 171 -17.63 10.25 2.12
CA GLY A 171 -18.97 10.07 1.58
C GLY A 171 -19.52 8.66 1.86
N PRO A 172 -20.76 8.36 1.44
CA PRO A 172 -21.33 7.03 1.61
C PRO A 172 -20.43 5.98 0.94
N PRO A 173 -20.23 4.80 1.56
CA PRO A 173 -19.42 3.72 0.99
C PRO A 173 -19.79 3.45 -0.47
N CYS A 174 -18.77 3.31 -1.32
CA CYS A 174 -18.90 3.06 -2.75
C CYS A 174 -19.69 4.09 -3.58
N ALA A 175 -20.03 5.28 -3.06
CA ALA A 175 -20.77 6.27 -3.84
C ALA A 175 -20.00 6.79 -5.08
N SER A 176 -18.69 6.54 -5.17
CA SER A 176 -17.88 6.82 -6.37
C SER A 176 -17.68 5.62 -7.30
N CYS A 177 -18.26 4.46 -6.97
CA CYS A 177 -18.12 3.20 -7.72
C CYS A 177 -19.37 2.30 -7.56
N PRO A 178 -20.59 2.80 -7.86
CA PRO A 178 -21.84 2.09 -7.53
C PRO A 178 -21.93 0.69 -8.16
N ASP A 179 -21.45 0.52 -9.39
CA ASP A 179 -21.48 -0.75 -10.12
C ASP A 179 -20.25 -1.64 -9.85
N HIS A 180 -19.31 -1.17 -9.02
CA HIS A 180 -18.04 -1.81 -8.73
C HIS A 180 -17.75 -1.81 -7.24
N CYS A 181 -18.72 -2.24 -6.44
CA CYS A 181 -18.65 -2.27 -4.99
C CYS A 181 -18.69 -3.70 -4.45
N GLU A 182 -17.69 -4.07 -3.66
CA GLU A 182 -17.65 -5.30 -2.88
C GLU A 182 -17.43 -4.94 -1.42
N ASP A 183 -18.44 -5.15 -0.57
CA ASP A 183 -18.36 -4.95 0.88
C ASP A 183 -17.69 -3.62 1.26
N LYS A 184 -18.34 -2.51 0.87
CA LYS A 184 -17.89 -1.11 1.08
C LYS A 184 -16.61 -0.68 0.34
N LEU A 185 -15.98 -1.55 -0.45
CA LEU A 185 -14.75 -1.24 -1.19
C LEU A 185 -14.97 -1.25 -2.71
N CYS A 186 -14.38 -0.28 -3.40
CA CYS A 186 -14.40 -0.19 -4.86
C CYS A 186 -13.47 -1.23 -5.51
N THR A 187 -13.84 -1.78 -6.66
CA THR A 187 -13.07 -2.84 -7.35
C THR A 187 -12.57 -2.46 -8.74
N ASN A 188 -12.73 -1.19 -9.12
CA ASN A 188 -12.44 -0.64 -10.44
C ASN A 188 -11.29 0.39 -10.39
N PRO A 189 -10.03 -0.02 -10.13
CA PRO A 189 -8.90 0.89 -10.15
C PRO A 189 -8.63 1.39 -11.57
N CYS A 190 -8.38 2.70 -11.73
CA CYS A 190 -7.90 3.23 -13.01
C CYS A 190 -6.46 2.72 -13.25
N PRO A 191 -6.13 2.16 -14.43
CA PRO A 191 -4.77 1.66 -14.69
C PRO A 191 -3.78 2.78 -15.04
N TYR A 192 -4.27 3.95 -15.46
CA TYR A 192 -3.44 5.08 -15.86
C TYR A 192 -3.05 5.96 -14.66
N ILE A 193 -2.05 6.82 -14.86
CA ILE A 193 -1.53 7.74 -13.86
C ILE A 193 -1.47 9.12 -14.50
N ASN A 194 -2.08 10.13 -13.88
CA ASN A 194 -1.86 11.51 -14.29
C ASN A 194 -0.43 11.96 -13.95
N ASN A 195 0.18 12.81 -14.76
CA ASN A 195 1.48 13.37 -14.43
C ASN A 195 1.36 14.60 -13.52
N PHE A 196 0.17 15.19 -13.44
CA PHE A 196 -0.09 16.41 -12.67
C PHE A 196 -1.37 16.33 -11.82
N LEU A 197 -1.33 17.01 -10.68
CA LEU A 197 -2.43 17.12 -9.73
C LEU A 197 -3.65 17.85 -10.28
N ASN A 198 -3.41 18.89 -11.08
CA ASN A 198 -4.44 19.75 -11.64
C ASN A 198 -5.08 19.18 -12.92
N CYS A 199 -4.84 17.91 -13.24
CA CYS A 199 -5.43 17.25 -14.40
C CYS A 199 -6.97 17.37 -14.49
N PRO A 200 -7.75 17.25 -13.39
CA PRO A 200 -9.19 17.51 -13.45
C PRO A 200 -9.54 18.92 -13.97
N THR A 201 -8.78 19.94 -13.58
CA THR A 201 -8.95 21.31 -14.05
C THR A 201 -8.52 21.47 -15.51
N LEU A 202 -7.42 20.81 -15.91
CA LEU A 202 -6.92 20.85 -17.28
C LEU A 202 -7.89 20.19 -18.28
N THR A 203 -8.44 19.02 -17.94
CA THR A 203 -9.42 18.33 -18.78
C THR A 203 -10.73 19.10 -18.88
N ALA A 204 -11.18 19.74 -17.80
CA ALA A 204 -12.37 20.59 -17.82
C ALA A 204 -12.18 21.84 -18.69
N LYS A 205 -10.99 22.45 -18.67
CA LYS A 205 -10.71 23.71 -19.38
C LYS A 205 -10.40 23.52 -20.86
N TYR A 206 -9.60 22.52 -21.20
CA TYR A 206 -9.04 22.35 -22.56
C TYR A 206 -9.55 21.09 -23.26
N GLY A 207 -10.26 20.21 -22.55
CA GLY A 207 -10.73 18.94 -23.09
C GLY A 207 -9.62 17.91 -23.30
N CYS A 208 -10.03 16.66 -23.47
CA CYS A 208 -9.12 15.55 -23.77
C CYS A 208 -8.76 15.43 -25.27
N SER A 209 -9.34 16.27 -26.13
CA SER A 209 -8.91 16.41 -27.53
C SER A 209 -7.60 17.19 -27.65
N ASN A 210 -7.23 17.98 -26.63
CA ASN A 210 -5.93 18.63 -26.56
C ASN A 210 -4.83 17.58 -26.35
N THR A 211 -3.86 17.53 -27.27
CA THR A 211 -2.79 16.51 -27.29
C THR A 211 -1.90 16.55 -26.05
N HIS A 212 -1.61 17.73 -25.50
CA HIS A 212 -0.83 17.86 -24.27
C HIS A 212 -1.62 17.39 -23.04
N VAL A 213 -2.89 17.77 -22.94
CA VAL A 213 -3.75 17.31 -21.84
C VAL A 213 -3.91 15.79 -21.89
N TYR A 214 -4.16 15.22 -23.06
CA TYR A 214 -4.28 13.77 -23.22
C TYR A 214 -3.00 13.02 -22.82
N ALA A 215 -1.83 13.56 -23.16
CA ALA A 215 -0.54 12.97 -22.83
C ALA A 215 -0.19 13.09 -21.34
N TRP A 216 -0.51 14.21 -20.71
CA TRP A 216 -0.15 14.47 -19.31
C TRP A 216 -1.21 14.03 -18.31
N CYS A 217 -2.46 13.88 -18.74
CA CYS A 217 -3.60 13.52 -17.90
C CYS A 217 -4.31 12.25 -18.39
N PRO A 218 -3.58 11.14 -18.66
CA PRO A 218 -4.18 9.96 -19.26
C PRO A 218 -5.23 9.31 -18.34
N ALA A 219 -5.10 9.39 -17.01
CA ALA A 219 -6.12 8.87 -16.12
C ALA A 219 -7.41 9.70 -16.18
N ALA A 220 -7.30 11.03 -16.16
CA ALA A 220 -8.46 11.91 -16.29
C ALA A 220 -9.16 11.81 -17.66
N CYS A 221 -8.43 11.45 -18.72
CA CYS A 221 -8.99 11.34 -20.07
C CYS A 221 -9.48 9.94 -20.45
N LYS A 222 -8.93 8.88 -19.87
CA LYS A 222 -9.22 7.49 -20.27
C LYS A 222 -10.02 6.71 -19.24
N CYS A 223 -10.05 7.15 -17.99
CA CYS A 223 -10.83 6.50 -16.94
C CYS A 223 -12.13 7.28 -16.72
N HIS A 224 -13.25 6.61 -16.93
CA HIS A 224 -14.58 7.24 -16.87
C HIS A 224 -15.37 6.77 -15.66
N ASP A 225 -15.36 5.46 -15.44
CA ASP A 225 -16.05 4.76 -14.36
C ASP A 225 -15.08 4.31 -13.26
N GLN A 226 -13.76 4.29 -13.50
CA GLN A 226 -12.75 3.82 -12.55
C GLN A 226 -12.36 4.87 -11.50
N ILE A 227 -11.92 4.40 -10.33
CA ILE A 227 -11.31 5.25 -9.31
C ILE A 227 -9.95 5.74 -9.80
N ILE A 228 -9.86 7.05 -10.04
CA ILE A 228 -8.61 7.73 -10.38
C ILE A 228 -7.80 7.94 -9.08
N PRO A 229 -6.52 7.57 -9.07
CA PRO A 229 -5.64 7.81 -7.94
C PRO A 229 -5.58 9.29 -7.58
N ILE A 230 -5.74 9.57 -6.28
CA ILE A 230 -5.39 10.88 -5.73
C ILE A 230 -3.86 10.96 -5.74
N HIS A 231 -3.36 11.97 -6.44
CA HIS A 231 -1.95 12.38 -6.45
C HIS A 231 -1.71 13.46 -5.41
#